data_AF-A0A419H549-F1
#
_entry.id   AF-A0A419H549-F1
#
_cell.length_a   1.000
_cell.length_b   1.000
_cell.length_c   1.000
_cell.angle_alpha   90.00
_cell.angle_beta   90.00
_cell.angle_gamma   90.00
#
_symmetry.space_group_name_H-M   'P 1'
#
loop_
_entity.id
_entity.type
_entity.pdbx_description
1 polymer ?
#
loop_
_entity_poly.entity_id
_entity_poly.type
_entity_poly.pdbx_seq_one_letter_code
_entity_poly.pdbx_strand_id
1 'polypeptide(L)'
;MPFEKFKRTHKSNNEPVISIYGNRFHYSAHFVKLAELKGFSYVSYYIDESERKIGFEFSKDEVDGYSYTLENRNNKMWRSTANEVLSKYPWVRKIALLKDKNVGKFAAKKKENKWVIQLCPSFEYRIPRDEVADIGDVKGIYRYLLKEELVYIGKGNIRQRAGDSERKDWEYDTIEYSIIDGEEEQLHWEYFWIENYKEKNHRLLPYYNKVSGNKPE
;
A
#
# COMPACT_ATOMS: atom_id res chain seq x y z
N MET A 1 39.16 -32.43 1.97
CA MET A 1 38.59 -31.26 2.67
C MET A 1 37.10 -31.51 2.87
N PRO A 2 36.54 -31.28 4.07
CA PRO A 2 35.11 -31.42 4.29
C PRO A 2 34.35 -30.28 3.58
N PHE A 3 33.21 -30.60 2.99
CA PHE A 3 32.35 -29.58 2.39
C PHE A 3 31.71 -28.74 3.48
N GLU A 4 31.89 -27.42 3.42
CA GLU A 4 31.20 -26.48 4.29
C GLU A 4 29.89 -25.99 3.66
N LYS A 5 28.84 -25.93 4.47
CA LYS A 5 27.52 -25.45 4.04
C LYS A 5 27.56 -23.94 3.81
N PHE A 6 27.49 -23.53 2.54
CA PHE A 6 27.36 -22.12 2.17
C PHE A 6 26.10 -21.48 2.79
N LYS A 7 26.29 -20.40 3.55
CA LYS A 7 25.21 -19.58 4.10
C LYS A 7 25.04 -18.34 3.21
N ARG A 8 23.94 -18.30 2.46
CA ARG A 8 23.56 -17.12 1.68
C ARG A 8 23.45 -15.90 2.60
N THR A 9 24.08 -14.79 2.20
CA THR A 9 23.96 -13.47 2.85
C THR A 9 22.57 -12.86 2.66
N HIS A 10 21.92 -13.15 1.53
CA HIS A 10 20.55 -12.76 1.26
C HIS A 10 19.61 -13.96 1.35
N LYS A 11 18.80 -14.02 2.42
CA LYS A 11 17.65 -14.93 2.43
C LYS A 11 16.60 -14.40 1.45
N SER A 12 16.25 -15.18 0.41
CA SER A 12 15.02 -14.93 -0.32
C SER A 12 13.86 -15.00 0.68
N ASN A 13 13.03 -13.96 0.73
CA ASN A 13 11.72 -14.07 1.34
C ASN A 13 10.93 -15.06 0.49
N ASN A 14 10.65 -16.25 1.05
CA ASN A 14 9.80 -17.26 0.44
C ASN A 14 8.33 -16.93 0.70
N GLU A 15 7.97 -15.65 0.71
CA GLU A 15 6.57 -15.25 0.87
C GLU A 15 5.91 -15.24 -0.51
N PRO A 16 4.70 -15.80 -0.65
CA PRO A 16 3.87 -15.60 -1.83
C PRO A 16 3.52 -14.11 -1.90
N VAL A 17 3.91 -13.45 -2.98
CA VAL A 17 3.77 -11.99 -3.12
C VAL A 17 2.91 -11.66 -4.33
N ILE A 18 1.96 -10.76 -4.14
CA ILE A 18 1.25 -10.06 -5.21
C ILE A 18 1.71 -8.61 -5.17
N SER A 19 2.03 -8.06 -6.34
CA SER A 19 2.44 -6.66 -6.47
C SER A 19 1.51 -5.87 -7.36
N ILE A 20 1.42 -4.57 -7.13
CA ILE A 20 0.56 -3.66 -7.89
C ILE A 20 1.46 -2.65 -8.58
N TYR A 21 1.50 -2.67 -9.93
CA TYR A 21 2.27 -1.71 -10.71
C TYR A 21 1.54 -1.35 -11.99
N GLY A 22 1.59 -0.07 -12.36
CA GLY A 22 0.89 0.43 -13.53
C GLY A 22 -0.59 0.14 -13.39
N ASN A 23 -1.14 -0.70 -14.27
CA ASN A 23 -2.55 -1.06 -14.27
C ASN A 23 -2.81 -2.56 -14.08
N ARG A 24 -1.88 -3.27 -13.42
CA ARG A 24 -1.91 -4.72 -13.30
C ARG A 24 -1.55 -5.20 -11.90
N PHE A 25 -2.10 -6.35 -11.55
CA PHE A 25 -1.58 -7.20 -10.48
C PHE A 25 -0.53 -8.14 -11.06
N HIS A 26 0.59 -8.28 -10.36
CA HIS A 26 1.71 -9.13 -10.73
C HIS A 26 1.94 -10.19 -9.67
N TYR A 27 2.15 -11.44 -10.10
CA TYR A 27 2.31 -12.57 -9.20
C TYR A 27 3.76 -13.03 -9.17
N SER A 28 4.36 -13.12 -7.97
CA SER A 28 5.73 -13.58 -7.82
C SER A 28 5.87 -15.04 -8.26
N ALA A 29 7.06 -15.46 -8.70
CA ALA A 29 7.29 -16.85 -9.10
C ALA A 29 6.96 -17.86 -7.98
N HIS A 30 7.19 -17.48 -6.72
CA HIS A 30 6.82 -18.30 -5.57
C HIS A 30 5.30 -18.39 -5.41
N PHE A 31 4.58 -17.28 -5.54
CA PHE A 31 3.11 -17.25 -5.56
C PHE A 31 2.56 -18.16 -6.68
N VAL A 32 3.06 -18.01 -7.91
CA VAL A 32 2.65 -18.80 -9.08
C VAL A 32 2.73 -20.29 -8.81
N LYS A 33 3.81 -20.74 -8.15
CA LYS A 33 4.00 -22.15 -7.80
C LYS A 33 3.02 -22.59 -6.70
N LEU A 34 2.86 -21.80 -5.64
CA LEU A 34 2.00 -22.14 -4.51
C LEU A 34 0.50 -22.10 -4.85
N ALA A 35 0.09 -21.17 -5.70
CA ALA A 35 -1.27 -21.01 -6.16
C ALA A 35 -1.60 -21.84 -7.41
N GLU A 36 -0.63 -22.60 -7.93
CA GLU A 36 -0.77 -23.46 -9.11
C GLU A 36 -1.35 -22.73 -10.34
N LEU A 37 -0.95 -21.45 -10.54
CA LEU A 37 -1.57 -20.57 -11.54
C LEU A 37 -1.53 -21.09 -12.98
N LYS A 38 -0.62 -22.02 -13.29
CA LYS A 38 -0.55 -22.69 -14.60
C LYS A 38 -1.84 -23.43 -14.97
N GLY A 39 -2.62 -23.84 -13.98
CA GLY A 39 -3.89 -24.52 -14.18
C GLY A 39 -5.08 -23.58 -14.31
N PHE A 40 -4.89 -22.26 -14.35
CA PHE A 40 -5.96 -21.26 -14.37
C PHE A 40 -5.79 -20.28 -15.53
N SER A 41 -6.91 -19.74 -16.00
CA SER A 41 -6.95 -18.77 -17.11
C SER A 41 -7.61 -17.45 -16.71
N TYR A 42 -8.30 -17.42 -15.57
CA TYR A 42 -9.06 -16.27 -15.10
C TYR A 42 -8.85 -15.99 -13.62
N VAL A 43 -9.17 -14.77 -13.21
CA VAL A 43 -9.17 -14.32 -11.82
C VAL A 43 -10.37 -13.40 -11.55
N SER A 44 -11.04 -13.62 -10.43
CA SER A 44 -12.09 -12.74 -9.91
C SER A 44 -11.59 -12.02 -8.67
N TYR A 45 -11.89 -10.71 -8.58
CA TYR A 45 -11.46 -9.86 -7.47
C TYR A 45 -12.58 -9.64 -6.46
N TYR A 46 -12.26 -9.76 -5.18
CA TYR A 46 -13.15 -9.50 -4.06
C TYR A 46 -12.59 -8.36 -3.24
N ILE A 47 -13.36 -7.30 -3.02
CA ILE A 47 -12.89 -6.08 -2.37
C ILE A 47 -13.53 -5.93 -1.00
N ASP A 48 -12.68 -5.73 0.01
CA ASP A 48 -13.07 -5.30 1.34
C ASP A 48 -12.46 -3.90 1.54
N GLU A 49 -13.29 -2.88 1.35
CA GLU A 49 -12.86 -1.49 1.37
C GLU A 49 -12.56 -1.00 2.80
N SER A 50 -13.33 -1.46 3.79
CA SER A 50 -13.10 -1.16 5.21
C SER A 50 -11.69 -1.56 5.64
N GLU A 51 -11.25 -2.74 5.24
CA GLU A 51 -9.98 -3.32 5.66
C GLU A 51 -8.86 -3.14 4.63
N ARG A 52 -9.16 -2.52 3.48
CA ARG A 52 -8.26 -2.36 2.32
C ARG A 52 -7.67 -3.69 1.86
N LYS A 53 -8.51 -4.74 1.80
CA LYS A 53 -8.12 -6.08 1.37
C LYS A 53 -8.63 -6.39 -0.03
N ILE A 54 -7.84 -7.17 -0.76
CA ILE A 54 -8.20 -7.69 -2.08
C ILE A 54 -8.05 -9.21 -2.05
N GLY A 55 -9.14 -9.91 -2.32
CA GLY A 55 -9.19 -11.34 -2.55
C GLY A 55 -9.06 -11.68 -4.04
N PHE A 56 -8.31 -12.73 -4.34
CA PHE A 56 -8.06 -13.25 -5.68
C PHE A 56 -8.52 -14.71 -5.71
N GLU A 57 -9.56 -14.98 -6.49
CA GLU A 57 -10.05 -16.32 -6.77
C GLU A 57 -9.69 -16.68 -8.21
N PHE A 58 -9.00 -17.81 -8.40
CA PHE A 58 -8.52 -18.23 -9.72
C PHE A 58 -9.38 -19.36 -10.28
N SER A 59 -9.73 -19.29 -11.56
CA SER A 59 -10.56 -20.29 -12.23
C SER A 59 -9.97 -20.71 -13.58
N LYS A 60 -10.30 -21.94 -13.98
CA LYS A 60 -9.88 -22.53 -15.27
C LYS A 60 -10.58 -21.85 -16.43
N ASP A 61 -11.88 -21.73 -16.25
CA ASP A 61 -12.83 -21.19 -17.20
C ASP A 61 -13.38 -19.86 -16.67
N GLU A 62 -13.95 -19.07 -17.56
CA GLU A 62 -14.65 -17.84 -17.22
C GLU A 62 -15.87 -18.21 -16.36
N VAL A 63 -15.92 -17.71 -15.13
CA VAL A 63 -17.04 -17.98 -14.21
C VAL A 63 -18.23 -17.09 -14.57
N ASP A 64 -17.94 -15.85 -14.92
CA ASP A 64 -18.89 -14.83 -15.35
C ASP A 64 -18.17 -13.75 -16.19
N GLY A 65 -18.94 -12.83 -16.79
CA GLY A 65 -18.41 -11.70 -17.57
C GLY A 65 -17.66 -10.64 -16.75
N TYR A 66 -17.45 -10.85 -15.45
CA TYR A 66 -16.70 -9.95 -14.56
C TYR A 66 -15.32 -10.53 -14.19
N SER A 67 -14.99 -11.71 -14.71
CA SER A 67 -13.70 -12.37 -14.51
C SER A 67 -12.63 -11.74 -15.41
N TYR A 68 -11.42 -11.57 -14.88
CA TYR A 68 -10.30 -10.98 -15.60
C TYR A 68 -9.37 -12.06 -16.14
N THR A 69 -8.83 -11.87 -17.34
CA THR A 69 -7.87 -12.82 -17.91
C THR A 69 -6.57 -12.83 -17.11
N LEU A 70 -6.12 -14.04 -16.78
CA LEU A 70 -4.81 -14.31 -16.22
C LEU A 70 -3.79 -14.46 -17.35
N GLU A 71 -2.90 -13.48 -17.50
CA GLU A 71 -1.86 -13.47 -18.53
C GLU A 71 -0.57 -14.11 -18.02
N ASN A 72 0.04 -14.96 -18.83
CA ASN A 72 1.43 -15.41 -18.66
C ASN A 72 2.30 -14.87 -19.81
N ARG A 73 3.01 -13.77 -19.56
CA ARG A 73 3.88 -13.16 -20.57
C ARG A 73 5.23 -13.90 -20.63
N ASN A 74 5.58 -14.38 -21.83
CA ASN A 74 6.86 -15.03 -22.14
C ASN A 74 7.23 -16.20 -21.20
N ASN A 75 6.25 -16.93 -20.67
CA ASN A 75 6.44 -18.00 -19.69
C ASN A 75 7.18 -17.60 -18.40
N LYS A 76 7.30 -16.30 -18.12
CA LYS A 76 8.12 -15.78 -17.03
C LYS A 76 7.38 -14.82 -16.11
N MET A 77 6.30 -14.19 -16.57
CA MET A 77 5.60 -13.17 -15.80
C MET A 77 4.09 -13.40 -15.82
N TRP A 78 3.56 -13.78 -14.68
CA TRP A 78 2.13 -13.92 -14.44
C TRP A 78 1.55 -12.60 -13.95
N ARG A 79 0.43 -12.18 -14.55
CA ARG A 79 -0.25 -10.93 -14.21
C ARG A 79 -1.71 -10.94 -14.63
N SER A 80 -2.49 -10.01 -14.12
CA SER A 80 -3.89 -9.78 -14.50
C SER A 80 -4.17 -8.28 -14.59
N THR A 81 -5.17 -7.90 -15.38
CA THR A 81 -5.57 -6.50 -15.57
C THR A 81 -6.35 -5.99 -14.35
N ALA A 82 -6.09 -4.75 -13.95
CA ALA A 82 -6.69 -4.17 -12.74
C ALA A 82 -7.28 -2.78 -13.00
N ASN A 83 -7.52 -2.41 -14.26
CA ASN A 83 -7.94 -1.06 -14.67
C ASN A 83 -9.16 -0.56 -13.87
N GLU A 84 -10.23 -1.35 -13.82
CA GLU A 84 -11.45 -0.95 -13.13
C GLU A 84 -11.26 -0.90 -11.61
N VAL A 85 -10.50 -1.84 -11.04
CA VAL A 85 -10.15 -1.82 -9.61
C VAL A 85 -9.40 -0.53 -9.27
N LEU A 86 -8.38 -0.16 -10.05
CA LEU A 86 -7.64 1.09 -9.85
C LEU A 86 -8.49 2.33 -10.14
N SER A 87 -9.43 2.26 -11.08
CA SER A 87 -10.33 3.38 -11.37
C SER A 87 -11.32 3.62 -10.23
N LYS A 88 -11.86 2.53 -9.65
CA LYS A 88 -12.93 2.57 -8.65
C LYS A 88 -12.41 2.80 -7.24
N TYR A 89 -11.21 2.31 -6.92
CA TYR A 89 -10.65 2.35 -5.57
C TYR A 89 -9.38 3.21 -5.52
N PRO A 90 -9.48 4.49 -5.10
CA PRO A 90 -8.34 5.41 -5.06
C PRO A 90 -7.15 4.89 -4.24
N TRP A 91 -7.42 4.14 -3.17
CA TRP A 91 -6.38 3.54 -2.33
C TRP A 91 -5.55 2.47 -3.07
N VAL A 92 -6.15 1.72 -3.99
CA VAL A 92 -5.42 0.80 -4.87
C VAL A 92 -4.62 1.59 -5.92
N ARG A 93 -5.24 2.61 -6.50
CA ARG A 93 -4.59 3.47 -7.51
C ARG A 93 -3.35 4.15 -6.96
N LYS A 94 -3.44 4.71 -5.76
CA LYS A 94 -2.34 5.45 -5.14
C LYS A 94 -1.14 4.54 -4.92
N ILE A 95 -1.34 3.29 -4.48
CA ILE A 95 -0.28 2.27 -4.40
C ILE A 95 0.39 2.06 -5.76
N ALA A 96 -0.40 1.87 -6.83
CA ALA A 96 0.12 1.60 -8.16
C ALA A 96 0.98 2.76 -8.74
N LEU A 97 0.75 3.98 -8.26
CA LEU A 97 1.46 5.21 -8.64
C LEU A 97 2.67 5.53 -7.75
N LEU A 98 2.91 4.78 -6.67
CA LEU A 98 4.07 5.02 -5.80
C LEU A 98 5.38 4.81 -6.56
N LYS A 99 6.30 5.76 -6.39
CA LYS A 99 7.67 5.65 -6.92
C LYS A 99 8.43 4.48 -6.29
N ASP A 100 8.22 4.27 -4.99
CA ASP A 100 8.80 3.12 -4.31
C ASP A 100 7.98 1.86 -4.55
N LYS A 101 8.57 0.98 -5.35
CA LYS A 101 7.96 -0.29 -5.71
C LYS A 101 7.88 -1.27 -4.54
N ASN A 102 8.70 -1.14 -3.52
CA ASN A 102 8.68 -2.10 -2.40
C ASN A 102 7.40 -2.00 -1.57
N VAL A 103 6.81 -0.81 -1.45
CA VAL A 103 5.51 -0.62 -0.78
C VAL A 103 4.37 -1.26 -1.56
N GLY A 104 4.50 -1.37 -2.88
CA GLY A 104 3.52 -2.02 -3.75
C GLY A 104 3.61 -3.56 -3.78
N LYS A 105 4.32 -4.20 -2.84
CA LYS A 105 4.46 -5.65 -2.72
C LYS A 105 3.79 -6.14 -1.45
N PHE A 106 2.86 -7.08 -1.59
CA PHE A 106 2.06 -7.56 -0.47
C PHE A 106 2.19 -9.08 -0.35
N ALA A 107 2.47 -9.54 0.87
CA ALA A 107 2.39 -10.96 1.19
C ALA A 107 0.93 -11.44 1.09
N ALA A 108 0.70 -12.48 0.31
CA ALA A 108 -0.61 -13.05 0.10
C ALA A 108 -0.85 -14.23 1.05
N LYS A 109 -2.01 -14.24 1.69
CA LYS A 109 -2.43 -15.33 2.58
C LYS A 109 -3.58 -16.08 1.93
N LYS A 110 -3.53 -17.42 1.95
CA LYS A 110 -4.65 -18.22 1.49
C LYS A 110 -5.74 -18.23 2.57
N LYS A 111 -6.95 -17.82 2.20
CA LYS A 111 -8.15 -17.87 3.05
C LYS A 111 -9.25 -18.54 2.23
N GLU A 112 -9.65 -19.74 2.65
CA GLU A 112 -10.58 -20.59 1.90
C GLU A 112 -10.08 -20.83 0.46
N ASN A 113 -10.88 -20.45 -0.54
CA ASN A 113 -10.57 -20.56 -1.96
C ASN A 113 -9.93 -19.29 -2.55
N LYS A 114 -9.62 -18.28 -1.72
CA LYS A 114 -9.05 -17.00 -2.15
C LYS A 114 -7.63 -16.80 -1.65
N TRP A 115 -6.83 -16.11 -2.43
CA TRP A 115 -5.60 -15.48 -1.95
C TRP A 115 -5.91 -14.04 -1.57
N VAL A 116 -5.51 -13.60 -0.39
CA VAL A 116 -5.84 -12.26 0.12
C VAL A 116 -4.57 -11.47 0.38
N ILE A 117 -4.53 -10.23 -0.09
CA ILE A 117 -3.54 -9.22 0.32
C ILE A 117 -4.24 -8.11 1.09
N GLN A 118 -3.50 -7.48 1.99
CA GLN A 118 -3.91 -6.27 2.70
C GLN A 118 -2.99 -5.12 2.26
N LEU A 119 -3.58 -4.04 1.75
CA LEU A 119 -2.83 -2.88 1.28
C LEU A 119 -2.61 -1.91 2.43
N CYS A 120 -1.47 -1.21 2.39
CA CYS A 120 -1.22 -0.11 3.28
C CYS A 120 -1.95 1.17 2.81
N PRO A 121 -2.55 1.95 3.71
CA PRO A 121 -3.04 3.30 3.40
C PRO A 121 -1.90 4.15 2.85
N SER A 122 -2.12 4.91 1.78
CA SER A 122 -1.03 5.51 0.99
C SER A 122 -1.25 6.97 0.61
N PHE A 123 -2.03 7.70 1.40
CA PHE A 123 -2.34 9.10 1.21
C PHE A 123 -3.04 9.37 -0.14
N GLU A 124 -4.12 8.62 -0.39
CA GLU A 124 -4.87 8.63 -1.65
C GLU A 124 -5.71 9.89 -1.89
N TYR A 125 -6.05 10.62 -0.84
CA TYR A 125 -6.73 11.90 -0.92
C TYR A 125 -5.75 13.05 -0.79
N ARG A 126 -6.14 14.21 -1.33
CA ARG A 126 -5.30 15.40 -1.40
C ARG A 126 -6.15 16.64 -1.22
N ILE A 127 -5.67 17.58 -0.41
CA ILE A 127 -6.33 18.86 -0.16
C ILE A 127 -5.32 20.01 -0.11
N PRO A 128 -5.54 21.10 -0.87
CA PRO A 128 -4.78 22.35 -0.76
C PRO A 128 -4.89 22.97 0.63
N ARG A 129 -3.86 23.70 1.07
CA ARG A 129 -3.83 24.33 2.41
C ARG A 129 -5.01 25.27 2.67
N ASP A 130 -5.39 26.06 1.67
CA ASP A 130 -6.48 27.03 1.71
C ASP A 130 -7.87 26.37 1.80
N GLU A 131 -7.99 25.11 1.40
CA GLU A 131 -9.24 24.35 1.45
C GLU A 131 -9.36 23.47 2.72
N VAL A 132 -8.33 23.39 3.57
CA VAL A 132 -8.33 22.50 4.74
C VAL A 132 -9.46 22.82 5.73
N ALA A 133 -9.91 24.08 5.79
CA ALA A 133 -11.04 24.46 6.64
C ALA A 133 -12.37 23.81 6.22
N ASP A 134 -12.49 23.42 4.95
CA ASP A 134 -13.70 22.87 4.34
C ASP A 134 -13.75 21.34 4.41
N ILE A 135 -12.67 20.69 4.84
CA ILE A 135 -12.70 19.24 5.06
C ILE A 135 -13.67 18.91 6.20
N GLY A 136 -14.46 17.85 6.02
CA GLY A 136 -15.32 17.32 7.08
C GLY A 136 -14.54 16.78 8.27
N ASP A 137 -15.24 16.14 9.20
CA ASP A 137 -14.64 15.50 10.38
C ASP A 137 -13.91 14.19 10.01
N VAL A 138 -12.81 14.30 9.25
CA VAL A 138 -12.06 13.16 8.72
C VAL A 138 -10.88 12.82 9.63
N LYS A 139 -10.80 11.55 10.03
CA LYS A 139 -9.71 10.98 10.82
C LYS A 139 -8.87 10.04 9.98
N GLY A 140 -7.57 9.99 10.28
CA GLY A 140 -6.69 9.03 9.65
C GLY A 140 -5.23 9.40 9.78
N ILE A 141 -4.45 9.00 8.77
CA ILE A 141 -3.06 9.43 8.62
C ILE A 141 -2.96 10.48 7.54
N TYR A 142 -2.02 11.40 7.68
CA TYR A 142 -1.81 12.47 6.74
C TYR A 142 -0.34 12.85 6.64
N ARG A 143 0.00 13.53 5.56
CA ARG A 143 1.33 14.07 5.30
C ARG A 143 1.24 15.47 4.69
N TYR A 144 2.14 16.34 5.12
CA TYR A 144 2.22 17.71 4.64
C TYR A 144 3.30 17.78 3.57
N LEU A 145 2.99 18.46 2.48
CA LEU A 145 3.88 18.65 1.35
C LEU A 145 4.12 20.15 1.11
N LEU A 146 5.39 20.51 0.90
CA LEU A 146 5.82 21.82 0.41
C LEU A 146 6.51 21.59 -0.93
N LYS A 147 5.95 22.13 -2.02
CA LYS A 147 6.46 21.95 -3.39
C LYS A 147 6.69 20.47 -3.75
N GLU A 148 5.73 19.61 -3.41
CA GLU A 148 5.79 18.13 -3.51
C GLU A 148 6.82 17.43 -2.60
N GLU A 149 7.58 18.16 -1.78
CA GLU A 149 8.48 17.58 -0.80
C GLU A 149 7.78 17.30 0.53
N LEU A 150 8.03 16.12 1.09
CA LEU A 150 7.44 15.69 2.34
C LEU A 150 8.10 16.38 3.53
N VAL A 151 7.33 17.20 4.26
CA VAL A 151 7.83 17.94 5.42
C VAL A 151 7.29 17.42 6.76
N TYR A 152 6.18 16.68 6.75
CA TYR A 152 5.59 16.11 7.96
C TYR A 152 4.75 14.86 7.68
N ILE A 153 4.74 13.90 8.60
CA ILE A 153 3.77 12.79 8.67
C ILE A 153 3.12 12.82 10.05
N GLY A 154 1.80 12.66 10.10
CA GLY A 154 1.05 12.57 11.35
C GLY A 154 -0.24 11.77 11.25
N LYS A 155 -0.90 11.60 12.40
CA LYS A 155 -2.25 11.03 12.52
C LYS A 155 -3.27 11.94 13.22
N GLY A 156 -4.53 11.52 13.20
CA GLY A 156 -5.65 12.11 13.92
C GLY A 156 -6.66 12.80 13.01
N ASN A 157 -7.46 13.69 13.61
CA ASN A 157 -8.42 14.50 12.86
C ASN A 157 -7.70 15.56 12.01
N ILE A 158 -7.85 15.51 10.70
CA ILE A 158 -7.03 16.30 9.78
C ILE A 158 -7.31 17.79 9.94
N ARG A 159 -8.59 18.18 10.03
CA ARG A 159 -9.01 19.59 10.16
C ARG A 159 -8.51 20.20 11.45
N GLN A 160 -8.79 19.54 12.57
CA GLN A 160 -8.38 20.03 13.90
C GLN A 160 -6.87 20.17 13.97
N ARG A 161 -6.13 19.13 13.53
CA ARG A 161 -4.67 19.12 13.59
C ARG A 161 -4.04 20.17 12.68
N ALA A 162 -4.65 20.52 11.55
CA ALA A 162 -4.17 21.60 10.70
C ALA A 162 -4.42 23.00 11.29
N GLY A 163 -5.45 23.14 12.13
CA GLY A 163 -5.75 24.37 12.86
C GLY A 163 -4.98 24.55 14.16
N ASP A 164 -4.17 23.57 14.59
CA ASP A 164 -3.40 23.64 15.83
C ASP A 164 -2.40 24.81 15.78
N SER A 165 -2.35 25.59 16.87
CA SER A 165 -1.48 26.76 16.99
C SER A 165 0.01 26.44 16.80
N GLU A 166 0.43 25.23 17.18
CA GLU A 166 1.81 24.72 17.00
C GLU A 166 2.24 24.63 15.52
N ARG A 167 1.28 24.62 14.59
CA ARG A 167 1.51 24.45 13.15
C ARG A 167 1.24 25.71 12.33
N LYS A 168 0.87 26.79 13.00
CA LYS A 168 0.50 28.07 12.36
C LYS A 168 1.61 28.58 11.42
N ASP A 169 2.86 28.45 11.87
CA ASP A 169 4.04 28.94 11.16
C ASP A 169 4.71 27.88 10.26
N TRP A 170 4.07 26.71 10.06
CA TRP A 170 4.61 25.70 9.15
C TRP A 170 4.42 26.12 7.70
N GLU A 171 5.43 25.86 6.89
CA GLU A 171 5.39 26.04 5.44
C GLU A 171 4.96 24.73 4.78
N TYR A 172 3.81 24.76 4.11
CA TYR A 172 3.27 23.66 3.32
C TYR A 172 2.20 24.20 2.35
N ASP A 173 2.02 23.50 1.23
CA ASP A 173 1.06 23.84 0.18
C ASP A 173 -0.12 22.85 0.16
N THR A 174 0.10 21.61 0.59
CA THR A 174 -0.88 20.53 0.43
C THR A 174 -0.79 19.53 1.58
N ILE A 175 -1.94 18.99 1.99
CA ILE A 175 -2.02 17.79 2.82
C ILE A 175 -2.51 16.62 1.95
N GLU A 176 -1.80 15.49 1.98
CA GLU A 176 -2.31 14.22 1.46
C GLU A 176 -2.68 13.29 2.62
N TYR A 177 -3.76 12.52 2.49
CA TYR A 177 -4.29 11.73 3.60
C TYR A 177 -4.98 10.44 3.19
N SER A 178 -5.09 9.51 4.15
CA SER A 178 -5.89 8.30 4.08
C SER A 178 -6.85 8.28 5.26
N ILE A 179 -8.11 7.93 5.00
CA ILE A 179 -9.14 7.82 6.04
C ILE A 179 -8.96 6.50 6.79
N ILE A 180 -8.87 6.58 8.11
CA ILE A 180 -8.70 5.46 9.04
C ILE A 180 -9.37 5.84 10.36
N ASP A 181 -10.43 5.14 10.74
CA ASP A 181 -11.19 5.49 11.95
C ASP A 181 -10.53 4.99 13.23
N GLY A 182 -9.96 3.79 13.20
CA GLY A 182 -9.34 3.14 14.36
C GLY A 182 -8.03 3.82 14.79
N GLU A 183 -7.93 4.20 16.06
CA GLU A 183 -6.74 4.89 16.58
C GLU A 183 -5.49 3.99 16.57
N GLU A 184 -5.63 2.72 16.91
CA GLU A 184 -4.52 1.75 16.86
C GLU A 184 -3.98 1.58 15.43
N GLU A 185 -4.87 1.51 14.44
CA GLU A 185 -4.49 1.44 13.03
C GLU A 185 -3.82 2.73 12.57
N GLN A 186 -4.37 3.89 12.94
CA GLN A 186 -3.75 5.18 12.67
C GLN A 186 -2.32 5.24 13.22
N LEU A 187 -2.12 4.76 14.45
CA LEU A 187 -0.80 4.71 15.08
C LEU A 187 0.14 3.77 14.34
N HIS A 188 -0.33 2.56 14.02
CA HIS A 188 0.43 1.57 13.27
C HIS A 188 0.92 2.12 11.92
N TRP A 189 0.02 2.74 11.15
CA TRP A 189 0.34 3.23 9.83
C TRP A 189 1.17 4.51 9.84
N GLU A 190 0.96 5.42 10.79
CA GLU A 190 1.83 6.58 11.02
C GLU A 190 3.27 6.12 11.28
N TYR A 191 3.43 5.17 12.21
CA TYR A 191 4.74 4.59 12.53
C TYR A 191 5.39 3.97 11.29
N PHE A 192 4.66 3.13 10.55
CA PHE A 192 5.13 2.51 9.32
C PHE A 192 5.66 3.54 8.32
N TRP A 193 4.91 4.62 8.07
CA TRP A 193 5.30 5.63 7.08
C TRP A 193 6.49 6.48 7.52
N ILE A 194 6.62 6.78 8.82
CA ILE A 194 7.79 7.48 9.36
C ILE A 194 9.05 6.62 9.24
N GLU A 195 8.97 5.33 9.59
CA GLU A 195 10.13 4.43 9.45
C GLU A 195 10.52 4.22 7.99
N ASN A 196 9.55 4.04 7.10
CA ASN A 196 9.79 3.97 5.66
C ASN A 196 10.41 5.26 5.09
N TYR A 197 10.08 6.43 5.64
CA TYR A 197 10.77 7.68 5.30
C TYR A 197 12.22 7.67 5.77
N LYS A 198 12.46 7.29 7.03
CA LYS A 198 13.81 7.22 7.62
C LYS A 198 14.73 6.27 6.85
N GLU A 199 14.23 5.12 6.42
CA GLU A 199 15.01 4.17 5.62
C GLU A 199 15.50 4.77 4.31
N LYS A 200 14.75 5.71 3.73
CA LYS A 200 15.08 6.37 2.46
C LYS A 200 15.89 7.65 2.62
N ASN A 201 15.88 8.24 3.81
CA ASN A 201 16.45 9.55 4.09
C ASN A 201 17.53 9.48 5.18
N HIS A 202 18.40 8.48 5.12
CA HIS A 202 19.57 8.37 6.03
C HIS A 202 19.20 8.43 7.52
N ARG A 203 18.08 7.82 7.91
CA ARG A 203 17.51 7.81 9.27
C ARG A 203 17.00 9.17 9.78
N LEU A 204 16.92 10.19 8.92
CA LEU A 204 16.34 11.49 9.26
C LEU A 204 14.82 11.43 9.28
N LEU A 205 14.22 12.26 10.13
CA LEU A 205 12.78 12.51 10.18
C LEU A 205 12.40 13.57 9.12
N PRO A 206 11.12 13.62 8.71
CA PRO A 206 10.61 14.76 7.98
C PRO A 206 10.85 16.06 8.79
N TYR A 207 11.02 17.18 8.10
CA TYR A 207 11.50 18.44 8.68
C TYR A 207 10.78 18.86 9.98
N TYR A 208 9.44 18.77 10.01
CA TYR A 208 8.64 19.17 11.17
C TYR A 208 8.37 18.03 12.18
N ASN A 209 8.74 16.79 11.88
CA ASN A 209 8.60 15.68 12.83
C ASN A 209 9.69 15.77 13.91
N LYS A 210 9.29 16.16 15.13
CA LYS A 210 10.20 16.24 16.29
C LYS A 210 10.55 14.88 16.90
N VAL A 211 9.68 13.90 16.73
CA VAL A 211 9.82 12.53 17.27
C VAL A 211 9.41 11.53 16.19
N SER A 212 9.92 10.30 16.31
CA SER A 212 9.36 9.17 15.55
C SER A 212 7.95 8.84 16.07
N GLY A 213 7.09 8.24 15.25
CA GLY A 213 5.80 7.74 15.72
C GLY A 213 5.97 6.72 16.86
N ASN A 214 4.97 6.56 17.71
CA ASN A 214 5.05 5.53 18.75
C ASN A 214 4.94 4.15 18.08
N LYS A 215 5.86 3.25 18.44
CA LYS A 215 5.77 1.87 17.99
C LYS A 215 4.46 1.28 18.56
N PRO A 216 3.56 0.73 17.74
CA PRO A 216 2.40 0.01 18.26
C PRO A 216 2.89 -1.18 19.10
N GLU A 217 2.22 -1.45 20.22
CA GLU A 217 2.52 -2.58 21.11
C GLU A 217 2.30 -3.94 20.43
#